data_AF-A0A953NES6-F1
#
_entry.id   AF-A0A953NES6-F1
#
_cell.length_a   1.000
_cell.length_b   1.000
_cell.length_c   1.000
_cell.angle_alpha   90.00
_cell.angle_beta   90.00
_cell.angle_gamma   90.00
#
_symmetry.space_group_name_H-M   'P 1'
#
loop_
_entity.id
_entity.type
_entity.pdbx_description
1 polymer ?
#
loop_
_entity_poly.entity_id
_entity_poly.type
_entity_poly.pdbx_seq_one_letter_code
_entity_poly.pdbx_strand_id
1 'polypeptide(L)'
;MVIVYTVLYILLIKISAFIIFFVFKYKNNKKVKKENKKDYPHSDISVITGIASDYSNDKMGDTNCKLSIVNKQILNYLYPEEFIKEQKDNIWVKIYYDTIDKFVKKGAILGNYNKLKNRKHLKNFRNEVGQWNYCRHHIDEIKISGAIFKNEPTLSNYYKVEKSVLVTYEEHLLLHYLIVMSKITYPNNGMIVGLNFYFNNYAKCVEYWDKTVKKLCKEYSVPYDPEWWKNLR
;
A
#
# COMPACT_ATOMS: atom_id res chain seq x y z
N MET A 1 -48.11 -53.97 7.61
CA MET A 1 -46.64 -53.87 7.77
C MET A 1 -45.90 -53.45 6.49
N VAL A 2 -46.28 -53.94 5.30
CA VAL A 2 -45.57 -53.66 4.02
C VAL A 2 -45.47 -52.16 3.66
N ILE A 3 -46.53 -51.37 3.88
CA ILE A 3 -46.59 -49.95 3.49
C ILE A 3 -45.56 -49.08 4.24
N VAL A 4 -45.28 -49.39 5.50
CA VAL A 4 -44.32 -48.62 6.33
C VAL A 4 -42.90 -48.81 5.81
N TYR A 5 -42.54 -50.03 5.39
CA TYR A 5 -41.24 -50.31 4.80
C TYR A 5 -41.06 -49.65 3.43
N THR A 6 -42.12 -49.57 2.62
CA THR A 6 -42.07 -48.88 1.33
C THR A 6 -41.84 -47.38 1.47
N VAL A 7 -42.51 -46.73 2.44
CA VAL A 7 -42.33 -45.29 2.70
C VAL A 7 -40.93 -45.00 3.25
N LEU A 8 -40.44 -45.83 4.18
CA LEU A 8 -39.10 -45.67 4.75
C LEU A 8 -38.00 -45.87 3.69
N TYR A 9 -38.19 -46.84 2.79
CA TYR A 9 -37.27 -47.11 1.68
C TYR A 9 -37.20 -45.94 0.69
N ILE A 10 -38.34 -45.36 0.32
CA ILE A 10 -38.39 -44.16 -0.55
C ILE A 10 -37.71 -42.97 0.12
N LEU A 11 -37.86 -42.81 1.45
CA LEU A 11 -37.22 -41.73 2.20
C LEU A 11 -35.69 -41.87 2.20
N LEU A 12 -35.19 -43.09 2.41
CA LEU A 12 -33.74 -43.39 2.40
C LEU A 12 -33.11 -43.17 1.03
N ILE A 13 -33.82 -43.50 -0.06
CA ILE A 13 -33.36 -43.21 -1.44
C ILE A 13 -33.27 -41.70 -1.67
N LYS A 14 -34.26 -40.92 -1.21
CA LYS A 14 -34.24 -39.45 -1.37
C LYS A 14 -33.10 -38.80 -0.59
N ILE A 15 -32.85 -39.26 0.64
CA ILE A 15 -31.75 -38.74 1.48
C ILE A 15 -30.39 -39.08 0.87
N SER A 16 -30.20 -40.31 0.40
CA SER A 16 -28.95 -40.72 -0.26
C SER A 16 -28.70 -39.95 -1.56
N ALA A 17 -29.73 -39.74 -2.39
CA ALA A 17 -29.64 -38.91 -3.59
C ALA A 17 -29.28 -37.44 -3.26
N PHE A 18 -29.85 -36.89 -2.18
CA PHE A 18 -29.56 -35.52 -1.74
C PHE A 18 -28.11 -35.36 -1.25
N ILE A 19 -27.59 -36.33 -0.49
CA ILE A 19 -26.19 -36.34 -0.03
C ILE A 19 -25.24 -36.44 -1.22
N ILE A 20 -25.51 -37.33 -2.19
CA ILE A 20 -24.69 -37.46 -3.40
C ILE A 20 -24.69 -36.16 -4.20
N PHE A 21 -25.84 -35.52 -4.38
CA PHE A 21 -25.95 -34.22 -5.07
C PHE A 21 -25.13 -33.12 -4.37
N PHE A 22 -25.19 -33.05 -3.03
CA PHE A 22 -24.41 -32.07 -2.26
C PHE A 22 -22.91 -32.33 -2.32
N VAL A 23 -22.48 -33.59 -2.23
CA VAL A 23 -21.06 -33.97 -2.37
C VAL A 23 -20.56 -33.66 -3.78
N PHE A 24 -21.35 -33.93 -4.82
CA PHE A 24 -20.99 -33.63 -6.21
C PHE A 24 -20.90 -32.12 -6.46
N LYS A 25 -21.85 -31.33 -5.95
CA LYS A 25 -21.84 -29.87 -6.03
C LYS A 25 -20.68 -29.25 -5.26
N TYR A 26 -20.34 -29.78 -4.08
CA TYR A 26 -19.19 -29.34 -3.29
C TYR A 26 -17.86 -29.69 -3.98
N LYS A 27 -17.75 -30.88 -4.59
CA LYS A 27 -16.55 -31.31 -5.33
C LYS A 27 -16.37 -30.54 -6.65
N ASN A 28 -17.46 -30.18 -7.33
CA ASN A 28 -17.41 -29.34 -8.54
C ASN A 28 -17.12 -27.86 -8.23
N ASN A 29 -17.62 -27.31 -7.11
CA ASN A 29 -17.22 -25.96 -6.67
C ASN A 29 -15.73 -25.86 -6.30
N LYS A 30 -15.09 -26.98 -5.93
CA LYS A 30 -13.63 -27.05 -5.72
C LYS A 30 -12.83 -27.21 -7.03
N LYS A 31 -13.48 -27.58 -8.14
CA LYS A 31 -12.84 -27.83 -9.45
C LYS A 31 -12.95 -26.68 -10.46
N VAL A 32 -13.68 -25.59 -10.16
CA VAL A 32 -13.82 -24.40 -11.06
C VAL A 32 -12.99 -23.19 -10.57
N LYS A 33 -11.92 -23.42 -9.79
CA LYS A 33 -10.86 -22.43 -9.56
C LYS A 33 -9.49 -23.02 -9.87
N LYS A 34 -9.31 -23.48 -11.11
CA LYS A 34 -8.01 -23.62 -11.76
C LYS A 34 -8.17 -23.19 -13.21
N GLU A 35 -7.19 -22.39 -13.67
CA GLU A 35 -7.01 -21.82 -15.02
C GLU A 35 -7.85 -20.54 -15.26
N ASN A 36 -7.27 -19.35 -15.47
CA ASN A 36 -6.03 -19.01 -16.16
C ASN A 36 -5.05 -18.20 -15.29
N LYS A 37 -3.96 -18.83 -14.86
CA LYS A 37 -2.69 -18.11 -14.68
C LYS A 37 -2.13 -17.93 -16.08
N LYS A 38 -2.07 -16.69 -16.58
CA LYS A 38 -1.07 -16.38 -17.60
C LYS A 38 0.27 -16.48 -16.88
N ASP A 39 1.06 -17.46 -17.26
CA ASP A 39 2.45 -17.62 -16.83
C ASP A 39 3.23 -16.37 -17.23
N TYR A 40 3.50 -15.52 -16.24
CA TYR A 40 4.63 -14.62 -16.31
C TYR A 40 5.85 -15.42 -15.85
N PRO A 41 7.01 -15.28 -16.50
CA PRO A 41 8.20 -16.03 -16.14
C PRO A 41 8.47 -15.79 -14.66
N HIS A 42 8.58 -16.89 -13.91
CA HIS A 42 9.12 -16.90 -12.56
C HIS A 42 10.57 -16.41 -12.66
N SER A 43 10.77 -15.09 -12.64
CA SER A 43 12.05 -14.50 -12.29
C SER A 43 12.26 -14.79 -10.82
N ASP A 44 13.15 -15.73 -10.56
CA ASP A 44 13.79 -16.03 -9.29
C ASP A 44 13.42 -15.10 -8.13
N ILE A 45 12.62 -15.65 -7.21
CA ILE A 45 12.25 -15.03 -5.92
C ILE A 45 13.51 -14.69 -5.08
N SER A 46 14.67 -15.29 -5.40
CA SER A 46 15.96 -14.96 -4.79
C SER A 46 16.45 -13.53 -5.09
N VAL A 47 15.93 -12.86 -6.12
CA VAL A 47 16.25 -11.45 -6.43
C VAL A 47 15.40 -10.48 -5.59
N ILE A 48 14.20 -10.89 -5.17
CA ILE A 48 13.31 -10.06 -4.32
C ILE A 48 13.75 -10.12 -2.86
N THR A 49 14.35 -11.23 -2.42
CA THR A 49 15.02 -11.30 -1.11
C THR A 49 16.29 -10.46 -1.06
N GLY A 50 16.89 -10.07 -2.20
CA GLY A 50 18.09 -9.22 -2.24
C GLY A 50 17.87 -7.79 -1.72
N ILE A 51 16.66 -7.24 -1.87
CA ILE A 51 16.31 -5.89 -1.38
C ILE A 51 15.79 -5.95 0.06
N ALA A 52 15.26 -7.11 0.48
CA ALA A 52 14.92 -7.37 1.89
C ALA A 52 16.12 -7.85 2.73
N SER A 53 17.20 -8.35 2.09
CA SER A 53 18.40 -8.87 2.75
C SER A 53 19.44 -7.81 3.08
N ASP A 54 19.28 -6.57 2.61
CA ASP A 54 20.10 -5.45 3.09
C ASP A 54 19.83 -5.14 4.58
N TYR A 55 18.82 -5.76 5.20
CA TYR A 55 18.63 -5.73 6.65
C TYR A 55 19.63 -6.59 7.43
N SER A 56 20.38 -7.51 6.82
CA SER A 56 21.22 -8.47 7.55
C SER A 56 22.73 -8.38 7.31
N ASN A 57 23.22 -7.51 6.43
CA ASN A 57 24.66 -7.43 6.09
C ASN A 57 25.34 -6.09 6.40
N ASP A 58 24.69 -5.18 7.12
CA ASP A 58 25.34 -3.94 7.52
C ASP A 58 26.17 -4.09 8.79
N LYS A 59 27.45 -3.69 8.64
CA LYS A 59 28.49 -3.68 9.66
C LYS A 59 27.95 -3.08 10.97
N MET A 60 28.30 -3.73 12.08
CA MET A 60 27.88 -3.51 13.48
C MET A 60 27.87 -2.05 14.01
N GLY A 61 28.34 -1.06 13.25
CA GLY A 61 28.25 0.38 13.58
C GLY A 61 26.97 1.08 13.10
N ASP A 62 26.25 0.55 12.10
CA ASP A 62 25.09 1.21 11.46
C ASP A 62 23.74 0.84 12.13
N THR A 63 23.70 -0.29 12.83
CA THR A 63 22.48 -0.84 13.45
C THR A 63 21.92 0.08 14.55
N ASN A 64 22.79 0.72 15.35
CA ASN A 64 22.37 1.66 16.40
C ASN A 64 21.79 2.97 15.82
N CYS A 65 22.30 3.42 14.68
CA CYS A 65 21.80 4.60 13.97
C CYS A 65 20.44 4.31 13.31
N LYS A 66 20.28 3.14 12.69
CA LYS A 66 19.00 2.71 12.10
C LYS A 66 17.92 2.49 13.16
N LEU A 67 18.27 1.88 14.30
CA LEU A 67 17.35 1.68 15.41
C LEU A 67 16.87 3.03 16.00
N SER A 68 17.75 4.06 16.03
CA SER A 68 17.36 5.40 16.50
C SER A 68 16.42 6.10 15.53
N ILE A 69 16.61 5.95 14.20
CA ILE A 69 15.74 6.54 13.17
C ILE A 69 14.35 5.89 13.17
N VAL A 70 14.27 4.57 13.30
CA VAL A 70 12.97 3.85 13.40
C VAL A 70 12.23 4.28 14.67
N ASN A 71 12.90 4.29 15.81
CA ASN A 71 12.31 4.74 17.07
C ASN A 71 11.83 6.19 17.00
N LYS A 72 12.62 7.08 16.38
CA LYS A 72 12.23 8.49 16.21
C LYS A 72 10.93 8.63 15.39
N GLN A 73 10.78 7.86 14.31
CA GLN A 73 9.55 7.89 13.52
C GLN A 73 8.34 7.32 14.29
N ILE A 74 8.54 6.27 15.08
CA ILE A 74 7.51 5.74 15.97
C ILE A 74 7.07 6.81 16.99
N LEU A 75 8.03 7.53 17.59
CA LEU A 75 7.74 8.63 18.51
C LEU A 75 7.03 9.80 17.81
N ASN A 76 7.47 10.19 16.61
CA ASN A 76 6.80 11.23 15.82
C ASN A 76 5.32 10.90 15.56
N TYR A 77 5.02 9.63 15.34
CA TYR A 77 3.65 9.15 15.17
C TYR A 77 2.86 9.16 16.49
N LEU A 78 3.42 8.61 17.57
CA LEU A 78 2.75 8.49 18.88
C LEU A 78 2.56 9.84 19.59
N TYR A 79 3.43 10.80 19.35
CA TYR A 79 3.43 12.13 19.98
C TYR A 79 3.29 13.23 18.91
N PRO A 80 2.10 13.36 18.27
CA PRO A 80 1.91 14.26 17.14
C PRO A 80 2.09 15.75 17.51
N GLU A 81 1.78 16.14 18.75
CA GLU A 81 1.97 17.52 19.21
C GLU A 81 3.46 17.90 19.28
N GLU A 82 4.30 16.98 19.77
CA GLU A 82 5.76 17.15 19.80
C GLU A 82 6.33 17.19 18.39
N PHE A 83 5.86 16.32 17.50
CA PHE A 83 6.21 16.34 16.09
C PHE A 83 5.90 17.71 15.45
N ILE A 84 4.70 18.25 15.65
CA ILE A 84 4.32 19.56 15.09
C ILE A 84 5.21 20.67 15.66
N LYS A 85 5.53 20.62 16.96
CA LYS A 85 6.42 21.60 17.60
C LYS A 85 7.84 21.54 17.03
N GLU A 86 8.39 20.34 16.84
CA GLU A 86 9.74 20.13 16.30
C GLU A 86 9.84 20.50 14.82
N GLN A 87 8.81 20.17 14.04
CA GLN A 87 8.76 20.40 12.60
C GLN A 87 8.13 21.74 12.22
N LYS A 88 7.94 22.65 13.18
CA LYS A 88 7.32 23.97 12.95
C LYS A 88 8.03 24.80 11.87
N ASP A 89 9.33 24.58 11.67
CA ASP A 89 10.16 25.29 10.69
C ASP A 89 10.43 24.46 9.43
N ASN A 90 9.94 23.21 9.36
CA ASN A 90 10.07 22.35 8.20
C ASN A 90 9.01 22.71 7.15
N ILE A 91 9.40 23.46 6.13
CA ILE A 91 8.51 23.94 5.08
C ILE A 91 7.82 22.80 4.31
N TRP A 92 8.49 21.65 4.14
CA TRP A 92 7.93 20.52 3.41
C TRP A 92 6.80 19.83 4.16
N VAL A 93 6.83 19.83 5.50
CA VAL A 93 5.72 19.33 6.32
C VAL A 93 4.48 20.21 6.15
N LYS A 94 4.66 21.53 6.11
CA LYS A 94 3.55 22.48 5.84
C LYS A 94 2.97 22.25 4.45
N ILE A 95 3.83 22.21 3.43
CA ILE A 95 3.42 21.98 2.03
C ILE A 95 2.69 20.64 1.87
N TYR A 96 3.11 19.59 2.59
CA TYR A 96 2.44 18.29 2.57
C TYR A 96 0.99 18.38 3.01
N TYR A 97 0.72 18.98 4.17
CA TYR A 97 -0.67 19.14 4.65
C TYR A 97 -1.47 20.09 3.76
N ASP A 98 -0.88 21.19 3.31
CA ASP A 98 -1.53 22.12 2.37
C ASP A 98 -1.89 21.42 1.04
N THR A 99 -1.06 20.50 0.57
CA THR A 99 -1.30 19.73 -0.65
C THR A 99 -2.47 18.76 -0.48
N ILE A 100 -2.56 18.08 0.66
CA ILE A 100 -3.72 17.24 1.00
C ILE A 100 -5.00 18.08 1.02
N ASP A 101 -4.98 19.27 1.65
CA ASP A 101 -6.12 20.17 1.66
C ASP A 101 -6.54 20.59 0.25
N LYS A 102 -5.57 20.85 -0.65
CA LYS A 102 -5.84 21.13 -2.07
C LYS A 102 -6.50 19.93 -2.77
N PHE A 103 -6.04 18.70 -2.52
CA PHE A 103 -6.67 17.50 -3.07
C PHE A 103 -8.11 17.36 -2.59
N VAL A 104 -8.37 17.57 -1.30
CA VAL A 104 -9.72 17.48 -0.72
C VAL A 104 -10.63 18.54 -1.31
N LYS A 105 -10.15 19.78 -1.48
CA LYS A 105 -10.89 20.86 -2.16
C LYS A 105 -11.23 20.52 -3.62
N LYS A 106 -10.40 19.70 -4.30
CA LYS A 106 -10.65 19.17 -5.64
C LYS A 106 -11.51 17.90 -5.66
N GLY A 107 -11.98 17.42 -4.51
CA GLY A 107 -12.88 16.27 -4.40
C GLY A 107 -12.23 14.96 -3.97
N ALA A 108 -10.97 14.97 -3.52
CA ALA A 108 -10.37 13.80 -2.89
C ALA A 108 -11.12 13.44 -1.60
N ILE A 109 -11.27 12.14 -1.33
CA ILE A 109 -12.13 11.65 -0.25
C ILE A 109 -11.27 11.30 0.96
N LEU A 110 -11.60 11.93 2.10
CA LEU A 110 -11.03 11.59 3.40
C LEU A 110 -11.84 10.52 4.12
N GLY A 111 -11.15 9.69 4.90
CA GLY A 111 -11.78 8.73 5.78
C GLY A 111 -10.76 7.76 6.38
N ASN A 112 -11.24 6.85 7.21
CA ASN A 112 -10.39 5.83 7.80
C ASN A 112 -10.00 4.80 6.73
N TYR A 113 -8.75 4.33 6.75
CA TYR A 113 -8.17 3.44 5.74
C TYR A 113 -9.05 2.21 5.43
N ASN A 114 -9.50 1.49 6.45
CA ASN A 114 -10.38 0.31 6.31
C ASN A 114 -11.79 0.63 5.76
N LYS A 115 -12.28 1.85 5.95
CA LYS A 115 -13.60 2.31 5.53
C LYS A 115 -13.57 2.90 4.12
N LEU A 116 -12.47 3.53 3.72
CA LEU A 116 -12.20 3.96 2.35
C LEU A 116 -12.00 2.73 1.47
N LYS A 117 -13.07 2.27 0.83
CA LYS A 117 -13.01 1.18 -0.15
C LYS A 117 -13.22 1.79 -1.53
N ASN A 118 -12.20 1.76 -2.39
CA ASN A 118 -12.23 2.41 -3.71
C ASN A 118 -13.53 2.11 -4.47
N ARG A 119 -13.95 0.84 -4.52
CA ARG A 119 -15.19 0.39 -5.18
C ARG A 119 -16.49 1.08 -4.77
N LYS A 120 -16.52 1.70 -3.57
CA LYS A 120 -17.70 2.44 -3.08
C LYS A 120 -17.75 3.87 -3.60
N HIS A 121 -16.62 4.40 -4.06
CA HIS A 121 -16.48 5.80 -4.37
C HIS A 121 -16.12 6.02 -5.85
N LEU A 122 -15.31 5.14 -6.43
CA LEU A 122 -14.72 5.29 -7.75
C LEU A 122 -14.54 3.93 -8.44
N LYS A 123 -14.71 3.89 -9.77
CA LYS A 123 -14.32 2.73 -10.58
C LYS A 123 -12.79 2.76 -10.77
N ASN A 124 -12.09 1.81 -10.15
CA ASN A 124 -10.64 1.73 -10.23
C ASN A 124 -10.19 0.90 -11.45
N PHE A 125 -9.04 1.26 -12.03
CA PHE A 125 -8.45 0.59 -13.19
C PHE A 125 -6.92 0.57 -13.05
N ARG A 126 -6.23 -0.21 -13.88
CA ARG A 126 -4.76 -0.18 -13.93
C ARG A 126 -4.29 0.93 -14.85
N ASN A 127 -3.36 1.74 -14.40
CA ASN A 127 -2.75 2.82 -15.17
C ASN A 127 -1.66 2.28 -16.12
N GLU A 128 -0.98 3.17 -16.84
CA GLU A 128 0.02 2.86 -17.87
C GLU A 128 1.25 2.11 -17.34
N VAL A 129 1.55 2.23 -16.04
CA VAL A 129 2.62 1.49 -15.35
C VAL A 129 2.10 0.27 -14.57
N GLY A 130 0.88 -0.19 -14.87
CA GLY A 130 0.29 -1.38 -14.27
C GLY A 130 -0.10 -1.23 -12.78
N GLN A 131 -0.08 -0.02 -12.22
CA GLN A 131 -0.52 0.29 -10.85
C GLN A 131 -2.00 0.63 -10.81
N TRP A 132 -2.64 0.50 -9.65
CA TRP A 132 -4.03 0.93 -9.50
C TRP A 132 -4.12 2.46 -9.60
N ASN A 133 -5.00 2.98 -10.43
CA ASN A 133 -5.12 4.42 -10.68
C ASN A 133 -5.51 5.20 -9.43
N TYR A 134 -6.33 4.63 -8.56
CA TYR A 134 -6.68 5.21 -7.27
C TYR A 134 -6.08 4.40 -6.12
N CYS A 135 -5.43 5.08 -5.19
CA CYS A 135 -4.74 4.53 -4.03
C CYS A 135 -5.15 5.27 -2.75
N ARG A 136 -4.98 4.60 -1.61
CA ARG A 136 -5.15 5.22 -0.29
C ARG A 136 -3.77 5.58 0.22
N HIS A 137 -3.59 6.83 0.60
CA HIS A 137 -2.38 7.30 1.26
C HIS A 137 -2.72 7.65 2.71
N HIS A 138 -1.98 7.11 3.67
CA HIS A 138 -2.15 7.49 5.07
C HIS A 138 -1.58 8.89 5.29
N ILE A 139 -2.34 9.76 5.96
CA ILE A 139 -1.96 11.17 6.15
C ILE A 139 -0.74 11.30 7.08
N ASP A 140 -0.52 10.31 7.94
CA ASP A 140 0.59 10.30 8.88
C ASP A 140 1.88 9.68 8.32
N GLU A 141 1.93 9.32 7.03
CA GLU A 141 3.17 8.76 6.44
C GLU A 141 4.33 9.77 6.37
N ILE A 142 4.06 11.07 6.61
CA ILE A 142 5.11 12.07 6.81
C ILE A 142 5.78 11.99 8.19
N LYS A 143 5.15 11.32 9.16
CA LYS A 143 5.69 11.11 10.51
C LYS A 143 6.44 9.77 10.61
N ILE A 144 5.98 8.78 9.85
CA ILE A 144 6.46 7.40 9.89
C ILE A 144 6.35 6.75 8.51
N SER A 145 7.36 6.00 8.07
CA SER A 145 7.26 5.28 6.80
C SER A 145 6.14 4.22 6.83
N GLY A 146 5.45 4.04 5.70
CA GLY A 146 4.40 3.01 5.58
C GLY A 146 4.92 1.58 5.83
N ALA A 147 6.21 1.33 5.57
CA ALA A 147 6.86 0.05 5.87
C ALA A 147 6.95 -0.22 7.37
N ILE A 148 7.41 0.75 8.17
CA ILE A 148 7.43 0.63 9.63
C ILE A 148 6.00 0.60 10.16
N PHE A 149 5.14 1.53 9.71
CA PHE A 149 3.79 1.69 10.23
C PHE A 149 2.95 0.41 10.11
N LYS A 150 3.11 -0.30 8.99
CA LYS A 150 2.42 -1.57 8.74
C LYS A 150 2.98 -2.75 9.53
N ASN A 151 4.30 -2.82 9.69
CA ASN A 151 4.99 -4.02 10.18
C ASN A 151 5.31 -3.97 11.68
N GLU A 152 5.38 -2.78 12.28
CA GLU A 152 5.63 -2.63 13.70
C GLU A 152 4.43 -3.17 14.52
N PRO A 153 4.61 -4.17 15.40
CA PRO A 153 3.51 -4.86 16.06
C PRO A 153 2.54 -3.93 16.79
N THR A 154 3.08 -2.92 17.48
CA THR A 154 2.32 -1.95 18.27
C THR A 154 1.53 -0.97 17.40
N LEU A 155 1.96 -0.72 16.16
CA LEU A 155 1.36 0.26 15.25
C LEU A 155 0.49 -0.36 14.15
N SER A 156 0.66 -1.65 13.86
CA SER A 156 -0.01 -2.36 12.77
C SER A 156 -1.55 -2.28 12.81
N ASN A 157 -2.14 -2.14 14.00
CA ASN A 157 -3.58 -1.94 14.16
C ASN A 157 -4.03 -0.53 13.81
N TYR A 158 -3.24 0.48 14.20
CA TYR A 158 -3.47 1.87 13.82
C TYR A 158 -3.40 2.03 12.29
N TYR A 159 -2.40 1.41 11.64
CA TYR A 159 -2.29 1.38 10.17
C TYR A 159 -3.60 0.93 9.49
N LYS A 160 -4.38 0.03 10.08
CA LYS A 160 -5.64 -0.45 9.46
C LYS A 160 -6.77 0.57 9.56
N VAL A 161 -6.76 1.45 10.55
CA VAL A 161 -7.91 2.29 10.92
C VAL A 161 -7.66 3.79 10.81
N GLU A 162 -6.40 4.20 10.67
CA GLU A 162 -6.03 5.62 10.63
C GLU A 162 -6.57 6.36 9.43
N LYS A 163 -6.58 7.69 9.55
CA LYS A 163 -7.03 8.57 8.48
C LYS A 163 -6.17 8.42 7.23
N SER A 164 -6.84 8.43 6.09
CA SER A 164 -6.22 8.37 4.78
C SER A 164 -6.99 9.25 3.81
N VAL A 165 -6.32 9.57 2.71
CA VAL A 165 -6.91 10.26 1.57
C VAL A 165 -6.91 9.31 0.37
N LEU A 166 -8.04 9.25 -0.34
CA LEU A 166 -8.15 8.54 -1.61
C LEU A 166 -7.70 9.47 -2.74
N VAL A 167 -6.58 9.14 -3.35
CA VAL A 167 -5.89 9.96 -4.38
C VAL A 167 -5.60 9.11 -5.62
N THR A 168 -5.29 9.77 -6.73
CA THR A 168 -4.72 9.11 -7.90
C THR A 168 -3.31 8.60 -7.62
N TYR A 169 -2.82 7.68 -8.45
CA TYR A 169 -1.45 7.18 -8.35
C TYR A 169 -0.41 8.28 -8.57
N GLU A 170 -0.66 9.22 -9.50
CA GLU A 170 0.21 10.38 -9.71
C GLU A 170 0.24 11.29 -8.46
N GLU A 171 -0.91 11.60 -7.88
CA GLU A 171 -0.98 12.38 -6.64
C GLU A 171 -0.29 11.66 -5.47
N HIS A 172 -0.36 10.33 -5.43
CA HIS A 172 0.35 9.54 -4.44
C HIS A 172 1.88 9.67 -4.61
N LEU A 173 2.38 9.69 -5.86
CA LEU A 173 3.78 9.99 -6.16
C LEU A 173 4.18 11.39 -5.68
N LEU A 174 3.31 12.40 -5.83
CA LEU A 174 3.56 13.75 -5.30
C LEU A 174 3.64 13.76 -3.77
N LEU A 175 2.72 13.07 -3.06
CA LEU A 175 2.77 12.99 -1.60
C LEU A 175 4.06 12.34 -1.11
N HIS A 176 4.50 11.26 -1.75
CA HIS A 176 5.79 10.64 -1.40
C HIS A 176 6.99 11.52 -1.75
N TYR A 177 6.94 12.33 -2.81
CA TYR A 177 7.98 13.32 -3.08
C TYR A 177 8.10 14.32 -1.92
N LEU A 178 6.98 14.83 -1.40
CA LEU A 178 6.97 15.74 -0.26
C LEU A 178 7.52 15.07 1.00
N ILE A 179 7.22 13.79 1.21
CA ILE A 179 7.78 12.98 2.29
C ILE A 179 9.31 12.85 2.14
N VAL A 180 9.82 12.55 0.94
CA VAL A 180 11.27 12.47 0.66
C VAL A 180 11.94 13.83 0.94
N MET A 181 11.32 14.92 0.51
CA MET A 181 11.84 16.28 0.71
C MET A 181 11.83 16.73 2.17
N SER A 182 10.91 16.19 2.99
CA SER A 182 10.89 16.46 4.43
C SER A 182 12.13 15.94 5.16
N LYS A 183 12.77 14.88 4.63
CA LYS A 183 13.92 14.16 5.22
C LYS A 183 13.65 13.58 6.62
N ILE A 184 12.39 13.37 6.98
CA ILE A 184 11.98 12.86 8.30
C ILE A 184 11.86 11.34 8.31
N THR A 185 11.37 10.75 7.21
CA THR A 185 10.96 9.35 7.19
C THR A 185 11.90 8.46 6.39
N TYR A 186 11.99 7.21 6.85
CA TYR A 186 12.84 6.16 6.33
C TYR A 186 12.22 4.78 6.59
N PRO A 187 12.28 3.82 5.66
CA PRO A 187 12.60 4.02 4.24
C PRO A 187 11.53 4.88 3.55
N ASN A 188 11.92 5.66 2.54
CA ASN A 188 11.02 6.55 1.80
C ASN A 188 10.94 6.23 0.30
N ASN A 189 11.58 5.16 -0.13
CA ASN A 189 11.63 4.68 -1.52
C ASN A 189 10.44 3.77 -1.93
N GLY A 190 9.36 3.72 -1.15
CA GLY A 190 8.24 2.79 -1.38
C GLY A 190 7.59 2.88 -2.77
N MET A 191 7.61 4.06 -3.39
CA MET A 191 7.08 4.24 -4.76
C MET A 191 7.97 3.59 -5.83
N ILE A 192 9.29 3.51 -5.61
CA ILE A 192 10.20 2.80 -6.51
C ILE A 192 9.86 1.32 -6.55
N VAL A 193 9.55 0.70 -5.40
CA VAL A 193 9.19 -0.71 -5.32
C VAL A 193 7.99 -1.01 -6.22
N GLY A 194 6.96 -0.16 -6.20
CA GLY A 194 5.79 -0.29 -7.06
C GLY A 194 6.14 -0.17 -8.55
N LEU A 195 6.93 0.84 -8.92
CA LEU A 195 7.34 1.08 -10.31
C LEU A 195 8.27 -0.01 -10.84
N ASN A 196 9.09 -0.62 -9.99
CA ASN A 196 10.05 -1.64 -10.41
C ASN A 196 9.36 -2.92 -10.91
N PHE A 197 8.15 -3.23 -10.44
CA PHE A 197 7.34 -4.32 -11.01
C PHE A 197 7.00 -4.15 -12.50
N TYR A 198 7.02 -2.90 -13.00
CA TYR A 198 6.73 -2.59 -14.39
C TYR A 198 8.02 -2.36 -15.20
N PHE A 199 8.89 -1.48 -14.72
CA PHE A 199 10.08 -1.08 -15.47
C PHE A 199 11.26 -2.03 -15.32
N ASN A 200 11.33 -2.79 -14.21
CA ASN A 200 12.46 -3.62 -13.82
C ASN A 200 13.83 -2.92 -13.99
N ASN A 201 13.85 -1.61 -13.69
CA ASN A 201 15.01 -0.75 -13.87
C ASN A 201 14.87 0.49 -12.99
N TYR A 202 15.81 0.68 -12.05
CA TYR A 202 15.76 1.76 -11.08
C TYR A 202 15.77 3.16 -11.72
N ALA A 203 16.64 3.39 -12.71
CA ALA A 203 16.75 4.69 -13.37
C ALA A 203 15.44 5.09 -14.07
N LYS A 204 14.78 4.14 -14.76
CA LYS A 204 13.46 4.37 -15.35
C LYS A 204 12.37 4.63 -14.32
N CYS A 205 12.44 3.99 -13.15
CA CYS A 205 11.51 4.27 -12.05
C CYS A 205 11.66 5.71 -11.55
N VAL A 206 12.90 6.16 -11.33
CA VAL A 206 13.20 7.53 -10.90
C VAL A 206 12.78 8.54 -11.98
N GLU A 207 13.08 8.27 -13.25
CA GLU A 207 12.68 9.13 -14.39
C GLU A 207 11.16 9.29 -14.48
N TYR A 208 10.41 8.19 -14.36
CA TYR A 208 8.95 8.22 -14.37
C TYR A 208 8.39 9.03 -13.19
N TRP A 209 8.91 8.79 -11.99
CA TRP A 209 8.49 9.51 -10.79
C TRP A 209 8.80 11.01 -10.91
N ASP A 210 10.02 11.36 -11.33
CA ASP A 210 10.46 12.74 -11.51
C ASP A 210 9.59 13.49 -12.53
N LYS A 211 9.34 12.90 -13.70
CA LYS A 211 8.46 13.48 -14.72
C LYS A 211 7.07 13.76 -14.17
N THR A 212 6.51 12.83 -13.41
CA THR A 212 5.17 12.95 -12.81
C THR A 212 5.14 14.06 -11.76
N VAL A 213 6.12 14.08 -10.86
CA VAL A 213 6.24 15.09 -9.79
C VAL A 213 6.44 16.47 -10.38
N LYS A 214 7.30 16.63 -11.39
CA LYS A 214 7.52 17.93 -12.06
C LYS A 214 6.23 18.52 -12.62
N LYS A 215 5.38 17.70 -13.24
CA LYS A 215 4.04 18.08 -13.72
C LYS A 215 3.15 18.53 -12.56
N LEU A 216 3.03 17.71 -11.52
CA LEU A 216 2.13 18.00 -10.40
C LEU A 216 2.61 19.14 -9.52
N CYS A 217 3.92 19.33 -9.36
CA CYS A 217 4.48 20.48 -8.65
C CYS A 217 4.05 21.79 -9.30
N LYS A 218 4.07 21.86 -10.64
CA LYS A 218 3.53 22.99 -11.39
C LYS A 218 2.02 23.15 -11.16
N GLU A 219 1.26 22.06 -11.26
CA GLU A 219 -0.20 22.10 -11.10
C GLU A 219 -0.65 22.58 -9.71
N TYR A 220 0.02 22.12 -8.66
CA TYR A 220 -0.33 22.39 -7.28
C TYR A 220 0.45 23.55 -6.65
N SER A 221 1.28 24.24 -7.44
CA SER A 221 2.17 25.31 -6.97
C SER A 221 3.05 24.87 -5.79
N VAL A 222 3.64 23.68 -5.93
CA VAL A 222 4.59 23.09 -4.98
C VAL A 222 6.00 23.32 -5.52
N PRO A 223 6.98 23.70 -4.67
CA PRO A 223 8.38 23.82 -5.08
C PRO A 223 8.93 22.48 -5.59
N TYR A 224 9.59 22.51 -6.75
CA TYR A 224 10.25 21.36 -7.35
C TYR A 224 11.76 21.46 -7.16
N ASP A 225 12.37 20.40 -6.61
CA ASP A 225 13.82 20.24 -6.50
C ASP A 225 14.28 19.21 -7.55
N PRO A 226 15.14 19.56 -8.53
CA PRO A 226 15.61 18.63 -9.56
C PRO A 226 16.52 17.51 -9.05
N GLU A 227 17.01 17.62 -7.82
CA GLU A 227 17.90 16.65 -7.18
C GLU A 227 17.23 15.88 -6.03
N TRP A 228 15.90 15.94 -5.93
CA TRP A 228 15.12 15.31 -4.84
C TRP A 228 15.45 13.83 -4.63
N TRP A 229 15.75 13.10 -5.72
CA TRP A 229 16.06 11.68 -5.72
C TRP A 229 17.32 11.35 -4.93
N LYS A 230 18.22 12.31 -4.69
CA LYS A 230 19.39 12.15 -3.81
C LYS A 230 19.01 11.97 -2.34
N ASN A 231 17.77 12.30 -1.97
CA ASN A 231 17.24 12.12 -0.62
C ASN A 231 16.47 10.80 -0.45
N LEU A 232 16.42 9.95 -1.49
CA LEU A 232 15.88 8.60 -1.37
C LEU A 232 16.77 7.76 -0.46
N ARG A 233 16.14 7.11 0.51
CA ARG A 233 16.79 6.30 1.54
C ARG A 233 15.93 5.08 1.82
#